data_AF-T0V631-F1
#
_entry.id   AF-T0V631-F1
#
_cell.length_a   1.000
_cell.length_b   1.000
_cell.length_c   1.000
_cell.angle_alpha   90.00
_cell.angle_beta   90.00
_cell.angle_gamma   90.00
#
_symmetry.space_group_name_H-M   'P 1'
#
loop_
_entity.id
_entity.type
_entity.pdbx_description
1 polymer ?
#
loop_
_entity_poly.entity_id
_entity_poly.type
_entity_poly.pdbx_seq_one_letter_code
_entity_poly.pdbx_strand_id
1 'polypeptide(L)'
;MSIHIAAKQGEIADKILLPGDPLRAKFIAENFLEDSVCFNEVRNMFGYTGTYKGERVSVMGTGMGMPSISIYARELIVDYGVKNLFVWELQVH
;
A
#
# COMPACT_ATOMS: atom_id res chain seq x y z
N MET A 1 -2.90 -5.91 12.71
CA MET A 1 -4.04 -4.98 12.65
C MET A 1 -3.67 -3.75 13.46
N SER A 2 -3.68 -2.60 12.81
CA SER A 2 -3.32 -1.29 13.37
C SER A 2 -4.55 -0.37 13.34
N ILE A 3 -4.38 0.92 13.62
CA ILE A 3 -5.49 1.85 13.72
C ILE A 3 -6.04 2.22 12.33
N HIS A 4 -5.17 2.33 11.31
CA HIS A 4 -5.57 2.75 9.96
C HIS A 4 -5.43 1.64 8.91
N ILE A 5 -4.79 0.51 9.26
CA ILE A 5 -4.65 -0.66 8.40
C ILE A 5 -5.26 -1.90 9.08
N ALA A 6 -6.30 -2.47 8.44
CA ALA A 6 -7.00 -3.66 8.92
C ALA A 6 -6.31 -5.00 8.61
N ALA A 7 -5.15 -4.97 7.95
CA ALA A 7 -4.43 -6.18 7.55
C ALA A 7 -4.00 -7.05 8.74
N LYS A 8 -3.98 -8.36 8.50
CA LYS A 8 -3.34 -9.36 9.36
C LYS A 8 -1.83 -9.39 9.13
N GLN A 9 -1.11 -9.98 10.08
CA GLN A 9 0.32 -10.18 9.93
C GLN A 9 0.62 -11.09 8.74
N GLY A 10 1.59 -10.70 7.91
CA GLY A 10 1.98 -11.43 6.70
C GLY A 10 1.07 -11.22 5.48
N GLU A 11 0.03 -10.39 5.56
CA GLU A 11 -0.78 -10.04 4.37
C GLU A 11 -0.09 -8.99 3.49
N ILE A 12 0.71 -8.10 4.09
CA ILE A 12 1.47 -7.06 3.40
C ILE A 12 2.86 -7.60 3.05
N ALA A 13 3.31 -7.35 1.82
CA ALA A 13 4.64 -7.70 1.34
C ALA A 13 5.73 -6.81 1.97
N ASP A 14 6.98 -7.25 1.91
CA ASP A 14 8.13 -6.48 2.38
C ASP A 14 8.45 -5.27 1.48
N LYS A 15 7.95 -5.28 0.24
CA LYS A 15 8.01 -4.19 -0.75
C LYS A 15 6.63 -3.61 -1.00
N ILE A 16 6.48 -2.30 -0.85
CA ILE A 16 5.20 -1.61 -1.07
C ILE A 16 5.34 -0.34 -1.91
N LEU A 17 4.41 -0.17 -2.85
CA LEU A 17 4.20 1.06 -3.62
C LEU A 17 3.18 1.95 -2.90
N LEU A 18 3.48 3.24 -2.80
CA LEU A 18 2.70 4.20 -2.03
C LEU A 18 2.20 5.36 -2.90
N PRO A 19 1.14 5.16 -3.71
CA PRO A 19 0.44 6.27 -4.33
C PRO A 19 -0.32 7.11 -3.30
N GLY A 20 -0.44 8.42 -3.52
CA GLY A 20 -1.29 9.27 -2.68
C GLY A 20 -2.78 8.95 -2.79
N ASP A 21 -3.25 8.64 -4.01
CA ASP A 21 -4.65 8.32 -4.30
C ASP A 21 -4.94 6.81 -4.14
N PRO A 22 -5.88 6.40 -3.28
CA PRO A 22 -6.27 5.00 -3.13
C PRO A 22 -6.90 4.39 -4.39
N LEU A 23 -7.54 5.18 -5.26
CA LEU A 23 -8.05 4.68 -6.55
C LEU A 23 -6.91 4.32 -7.49
N ARG A 24 -5.77 5.00 -7.38
CA ARG A 24 -4.55 4.63 -8.09
C ARG A 24 -3.94 3.34 -7.56
N ALA A 25 -4.02 3.09 -6.24
CA ALA A 25 -3.62 1.80 -5.67
C ALA A 25 -4.48 0.66 -6.25
N LYS A 26 -5.80 0.87 -6.32
CA LYS A 26 -6.73 -0.07 -6.97
C LYS A 26 -6.40 -0.30 -8.45
N PHE A 27 -6.18 0.79 -9.20
CA PHE A 27 -5.78 0.69 -10.60
C PHE A 27 -4.49 -0.14 -10.78
N ILE A 28 -3.47 0.08 -9.94
CA ILE A 28 -2.24 -0.70 -9.98
C ILE A 28 -2.51 -2.18 -9.70
N ALA A 29 -3.32 -2.47 -8.67
CA ALA A 29 -3.65 -3.83 -8.28
C ALA A 29 -4.44 -4.61 -9.35
N GLU A 30 -5.34 -3.94 -10.08
CA GLU A 30 -6.17 -4.56 -11.11
C GLU A 30 -5.43 -4.75 -12.45
N ASN A 31 -4.47 -3.87 -12.77
CA ASN A 31 -3.83 -3.86 -14.09
C ASN A 31 -2.43 -4.48 -14.11
N PHE A 32 -1.74 -4.52 -12.98
CA PHE A 32 -0.33 -4.95 -12.92
C PHE A 32 -0.07 -6.12 -11.98
N LEU A 33 -0.89 -6.34 -10.96
CA LEU A 33 -0.69 -7.42 -10.00
C LEU A 33 -1.52 -8.65 -10.39
N GLU A 34 -0.88 -9.81 -10.37
CA GLU A 34 -1.52 -11.13 -10.43
C GLU A 34 -2.00 -11.53 -9.03
N ASP A 35 -3.14 -12.25 -8.95
CA ASP A 35 -3.75 -12.74 -7.70
C ASP A 35 -3.86 -11.66 -6.61
N SER A 36 -4.25 -10.44 -6.99
CA SER A 36 -4.31 -9.32 -6.06
C SER A 36 -5.45 -9.46 -5.04
N VAL A 37 -5.11 -9.29 -3.76
CA VAL A 37 -6.04 -9.38 -2.63
C VAL A 37 -6.06 -8.04 -1.90
N CYS A 38 -7.26 -7.50 -1.70
CA CYS A 38 -7.48 -6.31 -0.89
C CYS A 38 -7.27 -6.64 0.60
N PHE A 39 -6.28 -6.01 1.23
CA PHE A 39 -6.01 -6.18 2.67
C PHE A 39 -6.52 -4.99 3.51
N ASN A 40 -6.82 -3.85 2.89
CA ASN A 40 -7.30 -2.67 3.60
C ASN A 40 -8.34 -1.88 2.81
N GLU A 41 -9.43 -1.52 3.49
CA GLU A 41 -10.47 -0.60 3.00
C GLU A 41 -10.82 0.46 4.06
N VAL A 42 -10.11 0.45 5.20
CA VAL A 42 -10.35 1.39 6.31
C VAL A 42 -10.22 2.81 5.78
N ARG A 43 -11.25 3.64 6.00
CA ARG A 43 -11.33 5.05 5.54
C ARG A 43 -11.25 5.20 4.01
N ASN A 44 -11.63 4.18 3.25
CA ASN A 44 -11.43 4.10 1.79
C ASN A 44 -9.95 4.20 1.38
N MET A 45 -9.01 3.89 2.29
CA MET A 45 -7.59 3.85 1.97
C MET A 45 -7.20 2.46 1.47
N PHE A 46 -7.40 2.24 0.17
CA PHE A 46 -7.22 0.93 -0.42
C PHE A 46 -5.77 0.44 -0.36
N GLY A 47 -5.61 -0.82 0.05
CA GLY A 47 -4.35 -1.54 0.08
C GLY A 47 -4.51 -2.94 -0.48
N TYR A 48 -3.59 -3.34 -1.36
CA TYR A 48 -3.59 -4.63 -2.04
C TYR A 48 -2.23 -5.30 -1.98
N THR A 49 -2.22 -6.62 -1.97
CA THR A 49 -1.03 -7.44 -2.16
C THR A 49 -1.28 -8.43 -3.28
N GLY A 50 -0.31 -8.58 -4.18
CA GLY A 50 -0.36 -9.56 -5.24
C GLY A 50 1.05 -9.90 -5.72
N THR A 51 1.15 -10.44 -6.93
CA THR A 51 2.42 -10.83 -7.54
C THR A 51 2.70 -9.99 -8.79
N TYR A 52 3.90 -9.45 -8.91
CA TYR A 52 4.38 -8.78 -10.11
C TYR A 52 5.65 -9.46 -10.59
N LYS A 53 5.62 -10.04 -11.80
CA LYS A 53 6.78 -10.75 -12.40
C LYS A 53 7.39 -11.82 -11.47
N GLY A 54 6.54 -12.56 -10.77
CA GLY A 54 6.95 -13.60 -9.81
C GLY A 54 7.38 -13.09 -8.43
N GLU A 55 7.38 -11.78 -8.18
CA GLU A 55 7.67 -11.21 -6.86
C GLU A 55 6.40 -10.74 -6.16
N ARG A 56 6.28 -11.05 -4.86
CA ARG A 56 5.18 -10.56 -4.04
C ARG A 56 5.37 -9.07 -3.72
N VAL A 57 4.41 -8.25 -4.11
CA VAL A 57 4.46 -6.79 -3.95
C VAL A 57 3.12 -6.27 -3.45
N SER A 58 3.16 -5.25 -2.60
CA SER A 58 1.97 -4.54 -2.13
C SER A 58 1.85 -3.16 -2.77
N VAL A 59 0.65 -2.62 -2.81
CA VAL A 59 0.36 -1.23 -3.15
C VAL A 59 -0.68 -0.68 -2.18
N MET A 60 -0.47 0.51 -1.65
CA MET A 60 -1.42 1.12 -0.71
C MET A 60 -1.48 2.64 -0.84
N GLY A 61 -2.70 3.18 -0.79
CA GLY A 61 -2.91 4.62 -0.72
C GLY A 61 -2.32 5.25 0.55
N THR A 62 -1.80 6.47 0.45
CA THR A 62 -1.28 7.22 1.62
C THR A 62 -2.08 8.46 1.98
N GLY A 63 -3.03 8.86 1.13
CA GLY A 63 -3.66 10.17 1.19
C GLY A 63 -2.68 11.30 0.81
N MET A 64 -3.09 12.54 1.08
CA MET A 64 -2.32 13.73 0.71
C MET A 64 -1.67 14.39 1.93
N GLY A 65 -0.43 14.84 1.74
CA GLY A 65 0.33 15.62 2.72
C GLY A 65 1.10 14.77 3.73
N MET A 66 2.13 15.40 4.30
CA MET A 66 3.06 14.77 5.26
C MET A 66 2.38 14.09 6.45
N PRO A 67 1.35 14.67 7.10
CA PRO A 67 0.70 14.01 8.24
C PRO A 67 0.03 12.69 7.86
N SER A 68 -0.60 12.62 6.69
CA SER A 68 -1.31 11.43 6.23
C SER A 68 -0.35 10.29 5.94
N ILE A 69 0.67 10.53 5.09
CA ILE A 69 1.66 9.49 4.75
C ILE A 69 2.44 9.01 5.97
N SER A 70 2.73 9.89 6.93
CA SER A 70 3.47 9.53 8.15
C SER A 70 2.75 8.49 9.00
N ILE A 71 1.41 8.52 9.04
CA ILE A 71 0.60 7.53 9.76
C ILE A 71 0.76 6.15 9.12
N TYR A 72 0.48 6.06 7.82
CA TYR A 72 0.54 4.78 7.09
C TYR A 72 1.96 4.24 7.03
N ALA A 73 2.96 5.07 6.77
CA ALA A 73 4.36 4.65 6.73
C ALA A 73 4.83 4.11 8.09
N ARG A 74 4.45 4.77 9.20
CA ARG A 74 4.76 4.27 10.55
C ARG A 74 4.16 2.90 10.78
N GLU A 75 2.85 2.73 10.52
CA GLU A 75 2.17 1.44 10.75
C GLU A 75 2.78 0.34 9.86
N LEU A 76 3.05 0.62 8.59
CA LEU A 76 3.69 -0.32 7.67
C LEU A 76 5.07 -0.79 8.14
N ILE A 77 5.91 0.12 8.64
CA ILE A 77 7.27 -0.21 9.10
C ILE A 77 7.23 -0.93 10.46
N VAL A 78 6.53 -0.34 11.44
CA VAL A 78 6.58 -0.78 12.84
C VAL A 78 5.70 -1.99 13.08
N ASP A 79 4.47 -1.97 12.55
CA ASP A 79 3.47 -2.99 12.86
C ASP A 79 3.47 -4.13 11.83
N TYR A 80 3.91 -3.88 10.59
CA TYR A 80 3.89 -4.86 9.49
C TYR A 80 5.27 -5.25 8.96
N GLY A 81 6.35 -4.63 9.45
CA GLY A 81 7.73 -5.02 9.10
C GLY A 81 8.10 -4.78 7.64
N VAL A 82 7.42 -3.87 6.95
CA VAL A 82 7.73 -3.49 5.57
C VAL A 82 9.12 -2.85 5.53
N LYS A 83 9.94 -3.25 4.55
CA LYS A 83 11.34 -2.83 4.45
C LYS A 83 11.57 -1.80 3.36
N ASN A 84 10.85 -1.92 2.25
CA ASN A 84 11.04 -1.08 1.07
C ASN A 84 9.74 -0.35 0.74
N LEU A 85 9.75 0.96 0.94
CA LEU A 85 8.61 1.85 0.70
C LEU A 85 8.95 2.74 -0.50
N PHE A 86 8.21 2.58 -1.59
CA PHE A 86 8.41 3.33 -2.82
C PHE A 86 7.28 4.35 -2.97
N VAL A 87 7.56 5.60 -2.63
CA VAL A 87 6.60 6.69 -2.81
C VAL A 87 6.51 7.00 -4.30
N TRP A 88 5.32 6.79 -4.88
CA TRP A 88 5.09 7.10 -6.28
C TRP A 88 4.32 8.41 -6.40
N GLU A 89 5.09 9.48 -6.53
CA GLU A 89 4.57 10.79 -6.90
C GLU A 89 4.71 10.96 -8.41
N LEU A 90 3.58 11.13 -9.10
CA LEU A 90 3.60 11.60 -10.48
C LEU A 90 4.08 13.04 -10.40
N GLN A 91 5.36 13.28 -10.71
CA GLN A 91 5.83 14.63 -11.03
C GLN A 91 5.06 15.08 -12.27
N VAL A 92 4.00 15.84 -12.05
CA VAL A 92 3.35 16.61 -13.11
C VAL A 92 4.29 17.79 -13.37
N HIS A 93 5.17 17.62 -14.35
CA HIS A 93 5.82 18.71 -15.05
C HIS A 93 5.31 18.72 -16.48
#